data_AF-A0A2W6TSL8-F1
#
_entry.id   AF-A0A2W6TSL8-F1
#
_cell.length_a   1.000
_cell.length_b   1.000
_cell.length_c   1.000
_cell.angle_alpha   90.00
_cell.angle_beta   90.00
_cell.angle_gamma   90.00
#
_symmetry.space_group_name_H-M   'P 1'
#
loop_
_entity.id
_entity.type
_entity.pdbx_description
1 polymer ?
#
loop_
_entity_poly.entity_id
_entity_poly.type
_entity_poly.pdbx_seq_one_letter_code
_entity_poly.pdbx_strand_id
1 'polypeptide(L)'
;MNLARMWTIARLELLQRVRAVSWYVLLGVFGLILLGVTALSLLAFGGWAGGGPGVFSAVVCVTLLLALLVSPTLSGNSINGDRDAATLAPVQVTLATTGEILIGKFVAAWITGLAFVAVAAPFLLVAMIAGGTNPAVVVVALVVLVVE
;
A
#
# COMPACT_ATOMS: atom_id res chain seq x y z
N MET A 1 17.13 13.62 -18.49
CA MET A 1 16.22 13.36 -17.35
C MET A 1 16.94 13.79 -16.08
N ASN A 2 16.37 14.72 -15.32
CA ASN A 2 16.96 15.27 -14.10
C ASN A 2 16.27 14.67 -12.85
N LEU A 3 17.04 13.93 -12.07
CA LEU A 3 16.60 13.27 -10.84
C LEU A 3 16.02 14.24 -9.81
N ALA A 4 16.55 15.46 -9.72
CA ALA A 4 16.06 16.48 -8.79
C ALA A 4 14.63 16.92 -9.12
N ARG A 5 14.28 17.00 -10.42
CA ARG A 5 12.92 17.36 -10.86
C ARG A 5 11.93 16.23 -10.55
N MET A 6 12.31 14.99 -10.85
CA MET A 6 11.49 13.81 -10.55
C MET A 6 11.21 13.70 -9.04
N TRP A 7 12.25 13.89 -8.21
CA TRP A 7 12.09 13.91 -6.75
C TRP A 7 11.23 15.08 -6.26
N THR A 8 11.36 16.26 -6.86
CA THR A 8 10.52 17.41 -6.52
C THR A 8 9.04 17.10 -6.79
N ILE A 9 8.72 16.51 -7.93
CA ILE A 9 7.36 16.09 -8.29
C ILE A 9 6.86 15.04 -7.28
N ALA A 10 7.65 14.01 -7.01
CA ALA A 10 7.29 12.96 -6.05
C ALA A 10 7.03 13.52 -4.64
N ARG A 11 7.87 14.46 -4.20
CA ARG A 11 7.74 15.11 -2.89
C ARG A 11 6.46 15.95 -2.79
N LEU A 12 6.08 16.66 -3.85
CA LEU A 12 4.85 17.45 -3.84
C LEU A 12 3.61 16.56 -3.71
N GLU A 13 3.56 15.46 -4.45
CA GLU A 13 2.50 14.43 -4.35
C GLU A 13 2.41 13.84 -2.94
N LEU A 14 3.54 13.42 -2.36
CA LEU A 14 3.58 12.86 -1.00
C LEU A 14 3.10 13.86 0.05
N LEU A 15 3.54 15.13 -0.05
CA LEU A 15 3.10 16.18 0.87
C LEU A 15 1.61 16.49 0.76
N GLN A 16 1.05 16.44 -0.47
CA GLN A 16 -0.39 16.60 -0.66
C GLN A 16 -1.17 15.46 -0.01
N ARG A 17 -0.72 14.21 -0.15
CA ARG A 17 -1.36 13.04 0.48
C ARG A 17 -1.32 13.11 2.01
N VAL A 18 -0.16 13.42 2.58
CA VAL A 18 0.02 13.53 4.06
C VAL A 18 -0.83 14.64 4.68
N ARG A 19 -1.20 15.67 3.90
CA ARG A 19 -2.10 16.75 4.34
C ARG A 19 -3.57 16.39 4.21
N ALA A 20 -3.92 15.37 3.43
CA ALA A 20 -5.31 14.97 3.24
C ALA A 20 -5.79 14.08 4.40
N VAL A 21 -6.93 14.42 5.00
CA VAL A 21 -7.54 13.59 6.06
C VAL A 21 -7.89 12.20 5.54
N SER A 22 -8.36 12.11 4.29
CA SER A 22 -8.72 10.85 3.63
C SER A 22 -7.59 9.82 3.62
N TRP A 23 -6.32 10.27 3.62
CA TRP A 23 -5.16 9.38 3.68
C TRP A 23 -5.10 8.59 4.99
N TYR A 24 -5.26 9.27 6.12
CA TYR A 24 -5.26 8.64 7.44
C TYR A 24 -6.49 7.77 7.66
N VAL A 25 -7.65 8.20 7.16
CA VAL A 25 -8.87 7.38 7.20
C VAL A 25 -8.68 6.08 6.43
N LEU A 26 -8.09 6.14 5.22
CA LEU A 26 -7.84 4.96 4.40
C LEU A 26 -6.88 3.98 5.08
N LEU A 27 -5.77 4.45 5.66
CA LEU A 27 -4.86 3.61 6.44
C LEU A 27 -5.54 2.99 7.66
N GLY A 28 -6.37 3.78 8.36
CA GLY A 28 -7.14 3.32 9.51
C GLY A 28 -8.13 2.22 9.14
N VAL A 29 -8.90 2.41 8.07
CA VAL A 29 -9.85 1.41 7.56
C VAL A 29 -9.12 0.14 7.11
N PHE A 30 -8.02 0.28 6.38
CA PHE A 30 -7.19 -0.86 5.96
C PHE A 30 -6.69 -1.66 7.16
N GLY A 31 -6.11 -0.99 8.16
CA GLY A 31 -5.66 -1.65 9.39
C GLY A 31 -6.80 -2.27 10.19
N LEU A 32 -7.96 -1.63 10.25
CA LEU A 32 -9.15 -2.16 10.92
C LEU A 32 -9.65 -3.45 10.26
N ILE A 33 -9.66 -3.51 8.92
CA ILE A 33 -10.03 -4.72 8.18
C ILE A 33 -9.02 -5.83 8.47
N LEU A 34 -7.71 -5.55 8.43
CA LEU A 34 -6.68 -6.54 8.75
C LEU A 34 -6.79 -7.05 10.19
N LEU A 35 -7.10 -6.17 11.15
CA LEU A 35 -7.37 -6.56 12.54
C LEU A 35 -8.56 -7.53 12.61
N GLY A 36 -9.67 -7.17 11.96
CA GLY A 36 -10.87 -8.01 11.93
C GLY A 36 -10.61 -9.38 11.30
N VAL A 37 -9.92 -9.41 10.16
CA VAL A 37 -9.56 -10.65 9.45
C VAL A 37 -8.63 -11.51 10.30
N THR A 38 -7.64 -10.91 10.96
CA THR A 38 -6.72 -11.64 11.84
C THR A 38 -7.48 -12.25 13.02
N ALA A 39 -8.33 -11.46 13.69
CA ALA A 39 -9.15 -11.94 14.80
C ALA A 39 -10.11 -13.06 14.38
N LEU A 40 -10.83 -12.88 13.28
CA LEU A 40 -11.75 -13.90 12.74
C LEU A 40 -11.01 -15.18 12.34
N SER A 41 -9.82 -15.05 11.76
CA SER A 41 -8.99 -16.21 11.39
C SER A 41 -8.53 -16.98 12.62
N LEU A 42 -8.13 -16.29 13.70
CA LEU A 42 -7.77 -16.92 14.97
C LEU A 42 -8.98 -17.63 15.61
N LEU A 43 -10.17 -17.03 15.56
CA LEU A 43 -11.38 -17.65 16.09
C LEU A 43 -11.82 -18.87 15.26
N ALA A 44 -11.69 -18.80 13.93
CA ALA A 44 -12.10 -19.87 13.03
C ALA A 44 -11.16 -21.09 13.10
N PHE A 45 -9.85 -20.86 13.15
CA PHE A 45 -8.85 -21.92 13.02
C PHE A 45 -8.08 -22.22 14.30
N GLY A 46 -8.04 -21.32 15.28
CA GLY A 46 -7.16 -21.44 16.46
C GLY A 46 -7.46 -22.62 17.39
N GLY A 47 -8.70 -23.14 17.37
CA GLY A 47 -9.09 -24.31 18.15
C GLY A 47 -8.85 -25.66 17.47
N TRP A 48 -8.44 -25.66 16.19
CA TRP A 48 -8.30 -26.87 15.39
C TRP A 48 -6.85 -27.36 15.41
N ALA A 49 -6.66 -28.67 15.63
CA ALA A 49 -5.35 -29.29 15.48
C ALA A 49 -4.85 -29.11 14.04
N GLY A 50 -3.75 -28.35 13.87
CA GLY A 50 -3.22 -28.00 12.55
C GLY A 50 -3.91 -26.81 11.85
N GLY A 51 -4.72 -26.01 12.55
CA GLY A 51 -5.38 -24.82 11.98
C GLY A 51 -4.46 -23.62 11.70
N GLY A 52 -3.23 -23.62 12.23
CA GLY A 52 -2.29 -22.52 12.10
C GLY A 52 -2.02 -22.03 10.67
N PRO A 53 -1.69 -22.92 9.70
CA PRO A 53 -1.50 -22.53 8.30
C PRO A 53 -2.74 -21.87 7.67
N GLY A 54 -3.95 -22.22 8.15
CA GLY A 54 -5.20 -21.61 7.72
C GLY A 54 -5.30 -20.14 8.15
N VAL A 55 -4.88 -19.83 9.39
CA VAL A 55 -4.82 -18.44 9.91
C VAL A 55 -3.92 -17.58 9.02
N PHE A 56 -2.71 -18.07 8.75
CA PHE A 56 -1.73 -17.33 7.97
C PHE A 56 -2.18 -17.12 6.53
N SER A 57 -2.69 -18.16 5.88
CA SER A 57 -3.16 -18.10 4.49
C SER A 57 -4.31 -17.13 4.31
N ALA A 58 -5.27 -17.11 5.24
CA ALA A 58 -6.40 -16.18 5.20
C ALA A 58 -5.94 -14.72 5.32
N VAL A 59 -5.06 -14.41 6.29
CA VAL A 59 -4.55 -13.04 6.49
C VAL A 59 -3.71 -12.57 5.30
N VAL A 60 -2.80 -13.40 4.78
CA VAL A 60 -1.99 -13.05 3.60
C VAL A 60 -2.86 -12.83 2.37
N CYS A 61 -3.79 -13.73 2.08
CA CYS A 61 -4.66 -13.65 0.91
C CYS A 61 -5.49 -12.35 0.91
N VAL A 62 -6.10 -12.00 2.05
CA VAL A 62 -6.85 -10.75 2.17
C VAL A 62 -5.93 -9.53 2.08
N THR A 63 -4.73 -9.59 2.67
CA THR A 63 -3.77 -8.49 2.60
C THR A 63 -3.37 -8.21 1.15
N LEU A 64 -3.01 -9.24 0.38
CA LEU A 64 -2.67 -9.12 -1.04
C LEU A 64 -3.86 -8.61 -1.85
N LEU A 65 -5.07 -9.13 -1.59
CA LEU A 65 -6.29 -8.66 -2.25
C LEU A 65 -6.52 -7.17 -2.02
N LEU A 66 -6.40 -6.70 -0.77
CA LEU A 66 -6.61 -5.29 -0.45
C LEU A 66 -5.52 -4.40 -1.05
N ALA A 67 -4.25 -4.82 -1.00
CA ALA A 67 -3.15 -4.08 -1.61
C ALA A 67 -3.35 -3.93 -3.13
N LEU A 68 -3.73 -5.02 -3.80
CA LEU A 68 -4.06 -5.04 -5.23
C LEU A 68 -5.21 -4.09 -5.59
N LEU A 69 -6.21 -3.90 -4.71
CA LEU A 69 -7.32 -2.97 -4.93
C LEU A 69 -6.94 -1.51 -4.65
N VAL A 70 -6.12 -1.27 -3.64
CA VAL A 70 -5.72 0.08 -3.21
C VAL A 70 -4.78 0.73 -4.22
N SER A 71 -3.82 -0.02 -4.78
CA SER A 71 -2.82 0.47 -5.73
C SER A 71 -3.39 1.17 -6.98
N PRO A 72 -4.33 0.58 -7.75
CA PRO A 72 -4.93 1.26 -8.91
C PRO A 72 -5.79 2.45 -8.51
N THR A 73 -6.43 2.40 -7.34
CA THR A 73 -7.28 3.49 -6.85
C THR A 73 -6.45 4.73 -6.52
N LEU A 74 -5.32 4.57 -5.82
CA LEU A 74 -4.40 5.67 -5.49
C LEU A 74 -3.67 6.21 -6.71
N SER A 75 -3.27 5.33 -7.63
CA SER A 75 -2.59 5.73 -8.86
C SER A 75 -3.54 6.47 -9.80
N GLY A 76 -4.76 5.97 -9.98
CA GLY A 76 -5.80 6.61 -10.80
C GLY A 76 -6.18 7.99 -10.31
N ASN A 77 -6.40 8.16 -9.00
CA ASN A 77 -6.67 9.48 -8.42
C ASN A 77 -5.51 10.46 -8.59
N SER A 78 -4.26 10.00 -8.52
CA SER A 78 -3.11 10.89 -8.76
C SER A 78 -3.03 11.39 -10.19
N ILE A 79 -3.46 10.59 -11.16
CA ILE A 79 -3.45 10.96 -12.58
C ILE A 79 -4.61 11.91 -12.89
N ASN A 80 -5.82 11.56 -12.44
CA ASN A 80 -7.01 12.38 -12.67
C ASN A 80 -7.00 13.68 -11.83
N GLY A 81 -6.33 13.67 -10.68
CA GLY A 81 -6.24 14.82 -9.78
C GLY A 81 -5.63 16.07 -10.41
N ASP A 82 -4.70 15.93 -11.36
CA ASP A 82 -4.13 17.09 -12.09
C ASP A 82 -5.16 17.78 -12.97
N ARG A 83 -6.08 16.99 -13.52
CA ARG A 83 -7.18 17.51 -14.33
C ARG A 83 -8.20 18.22 -13.46
N ASP A 84 -8.59 17.58 -12.35
CA ASP A 84 -9.61 18.09 -11.44
C ASP A 84 -9.14 19.35 -10.69
N ALA A 85 -7.83 19.46 -10.40
CA ALA A 85 -7.22 20.62 -9.78
C ALA A 85 -6.86 21.75 -10.79
N ALA A 86 -7.20 21.60 -12.07
CA ALA A 86 -6.84 22.52 -13.15
C ALA A 86 -5.32 22.81 -13.25
N THR A 87 -4.48 21.86 -12.83
CA THR A 87 -3.01 22.01 -12.84
C THR A 87 -2.36 21.48 -14.11
N LEU A 88 -3.12 20.81 -14.99
CA LEU A 88 -2.61 20.31 -16.28
C LEU A 88 -1.94 21.39 -17.13
N ALA A 89 -2.60 22.53 -17.34
CA ALA A 89 -2.04 23.62 -18.14
C ALA A 89 -0.76 24.19 -17.51
N PRO A 90 -0.72 24.53 -16.20
CA PRO A 90 0.51 24.93 -15.51
C PRO A 90 1.66 23.93 -15.62
N VAL A 91 1.40 22.63 -15.47
CA VAL A 91 2.42 21.59 -15.55
C VAL A 91 3.01 21.50 -16.97
N GLN A 92 2.19 21.68 -18.00
CA GLN A 92 2.60 21.68 -19.41
C GLN A 92 3.49 22.87 -19.81
N VAL A 93 3.47 23.97 -19.05
CA VAL A 93 4.35 25.14 -19.29
C VAL A 93 5.65 25.07 -18.50
N THR A 94 5.86 24.02 -17.69
CA THR A 94 7.11 23.83 -16.95
C THR A 94 8.20 23.18 -17.80
N LEU A 95 9.45 23.27 -17.35
CA LEU A 95 10.59 22.59 -17.97
C LEU A 95 10.60 21.06 -17.73
N ALA A 96 9.65 20.51 -16.98
CA ALA A 96 9.59 19.08 -16.69
C ALA A 96 9.06 18.31 -17.91
N THR A 97 9.77 17.26 -18.29
CA THR A 97 9.36 16.41 -19.42
C THR A 97 8.29 15.41 -18.98
N THR A 98 7.48 14.91 -19.92
CA THR A 98 6.43 13.91 -19.64
C THR A 98 6.96 12.67 -18.91
N GLY A 99 8.16 12.19 -19.29
CA GLY A 99 8.79 11.05 -18.61
C GLY A 99 9.21 11.34 -17.17
N GLU A 100 9.66 12.56 -16.88
CA GLU A 100 10.01 12.98 -15.51
C GLU A 100 8.77 13.06 -14.61
N ILE A 101 7.64 13.51 -15.16
CA ILE A 101 6.35 13.54 -14.45
C ILE A 101 5.85 12.13 -14.18
N LEU A 102 5.88 11.26 -15.20
CA LEU A 102 5.44 9.87 -15.07
C LEU A 102 6.22 9.14 -13.97
N ILE A 103 7.56 9.22 -13.99
CA ILE A 103 8.41 8.56 -13.00
C ILE A 103 8.23 9.18 -11.62
N GLY A 104 8.11 10.51 -11.52
CA GLY A 104 7.85 11.18 -10.24
C GLY A 104 6.56 10.70 -9.58
N LYS A 105 5.47 10.57 -10.36
CA LYS A 105 4.19 10.04 -9.88
C LYS A 105 4.24 8.57 -9.52
N PHE A 106 4.93 7.77 -10.34
CA PHE A 106 5.16 6.35 -10.05
C PHE A 106 5.89 6.17 -8.71
N VAL A 107 7.00 6.88 -8.50
CA VAL A 107 7.78 6.82 -7.26
C VAL A 107 6.94 7.29 -6.07
N ALA A 108 6.15 8.36 -6.21
CA ALA A 108 5.25 8.81 -5.15
C ALA A 108 4.18 7.76 -4.81
N ALA A 109 3.57 7.13 -5.82
CA ALA A 109 2.58 6.08 -5.62
C ALA A 109 3.20 4.85 -4.93
N TRP A 110 4.38 4.42 -5.37
CA TRP A 110 5.11 3.30 -4.76
C TRP A 110 5.48 3.58 -3.30
N ILE A 111 6.05 4.76 -2.99
CA ILE A 111 6.35 5.16 -1.60
C ILE A 111 5.07 5.20 -0.75
N THR A 112 3.95 5.62 -1.33
CA THR A 112 2.66 5.59 -0.64
C THR A 112 2.22 4.15 -0.34
N GLY A 113 2.43 3.22 -1.28
CA GLY A 113 2.18 1.79 -1.10
C GLY A 113 2.95 1.20 0.09
N LEU A 114 4.20 1.62 0.30
CA LEU A 114 5.02 1.16 1.44
C LEU A 114 4.37 1.47 2.81
N ALA A 115 3.54 2.50 2.92
CA ALA A 115 2.80 2.77 4.15
C ALA A 115 1.75 1.68 4.45
N PHE A 116 1.09 1.13 3.43
CA PHE A 116 0.18 -0.02 3.60
C PHE A 116 0.94 -1.28 3.99
N VAL A 117 2.13 -1.50 3.41
CA VAL A 117 3.01 -2.61 3.82
C VAL A 117 3.40 -2.47 5.30
N ALA A 118 3.76 -1.26 5.74
CA ALA A 118 4.08 -1.00 7.13
C ALA A 118 2.90 -1.27 8.08
N VAL A 119 1.66 -0.94 7.66
CA VAL A 119 0.46 -1.27 8.42
C VAL A 119 0.17 -2.78 8.41
N ALA A 120 0.42 -3.48 7.29
CA ALA A 120 0.18 -4.92 7.16
C ALA A 120 1.17 -5.78 7.95
N ALA A 121 2.44 -5.34 8.04
CA ALA A 121 3.53 -6.07 8.67
C ALA A 121 3.21 -6.63 10.08
N PRO A 122 2.68 -5.86 11.05
CA PRO A 122 2.35 -6.42 12.37
C PRO A 122 1.29 -7.52 12.31
N PHE A 123 0.30 -7.43 11.43
CA PHE A 123 -0.74 -8.45 11.28
C PHE A 123 -0.19 -9.74 10.68
N LEU A 124 0.68 -9.63 9.67
CA LEU A 124 1.37 -10.77 9.07
C LEU A 124 2.29 -11.47 10.08
N LEU A 125 2.96 -10.72 10.95
CA LEU A 125 3.78 -11.27 12.05
C LEU A 125 2.92 -12.01 13.08
N VAL A 126 1.80 -11.43 13.51
CA VAL A 126 0.87 -12.09 14.43
C VAL A 126 0.32 -13.38 13.81
N ALA A 127 -0.09 -13.32 12.54
CA ALA A 127 -0.60 -14.48 11.81
C ALA A 127 0.46 -15.58 11.62
N MET A 128 1.74 -15.21 11.49
CA MET A 128 2.85 -16.16 11.44
C MET A 128 3.03 -16.87 12.78
N ILE A 129 3.10 -16.11 13.87
CA ILE A 129 3.31 -16.65 15.22
C ILE A 129 2.15 -17.60 15.57
N ALA A 130 0.91 -17.15 15.37
CA ALA A 130 -0.26 -17.97 15.61
C ALA A 130 -0.39 -19.15 14.63
N GLY A 131 0.12 -18.96 13.41
CA GLY A 131 0.05 -19.96 12.35
C GLY A 131 1.10 -21.06 12.45
N GLY A 132 2.14 -20.87 13.26
CA GLY A 132 3.29 -21.78 13.33
C GLY A 132 4.02 -21.92 11.98
N THR A 133 3.91 -20.92 11.11
CA THR A 133 4.46 -20.96 9.75
C THR A 133 5.93 -20.54 9.73
N ASN A 134 6.67 -21.01 8.72
CA ASN A 134 8.08 -20.67 8.55
C ASN A 134 8.23 -19.14 8.35
N PRO A 135 9.10 -18.45 9.12
CA PRO A 135 9.35 -17.01 8.97
C PRO A 135 9.72 -16.58 7.55
N ALA A 136 10.33 -17.46 6.75
CA ALA A 136 10.62 -17.20 5.35
C ALA A 136 9.36 -16.82 4.54
N VAL A 137 8.20 -17.37 4.88
CA VAL A 137 6.94 -17.09 4.16
C VAL A 137 6.45 -15.67 4.41
N VAL A 138 6.62 -15.13 5.62
CA VAL A 138 6.32 -13.72 5.92
C VAL A 138 7.23 -12.80 5.11
N VAL A 139 8.52 -13.12 5.06
CA VAL A 139 9.48 -12.32 4.29
C VAL A 139 9.10 -12.32 2.81
N VAL A 140 8.74 -13.48 2.25
CA VAL A 140 8.26 -13.56 0.85
C VAL A 140 6.99 -12.73 0.66
N ALA A 141 6.00 -12.84 1.56
CA ALA A 141 4.76 -12.06 1.45
C ALA A 141 5.01 -10.54 1.51
N LEU A 142 5.92 -10.08 2.39
CA LEU A 142 6.31 -8.68 2.48
C LEU A 142 7.05 -8.22 1.22
N VAL A 143 7.96 -9.04 0.69
CA VAL A 143 8.66 -8.74 -0.56
C VAL A 143 7.68 -8.62 -1.73
N VAL A 144 6.72 -9.55 -1.82
CA VAL A 144 5.66 -9.49 -2.85
C VAL A 144 4.87 -8.20 -2.72
N LEU A 145 4.42 -7.83 -1.51
CA LEU A 145 3.69 -6.58 -1.27
C LEU A 145 4.49 -5.31 -1.59
N VAL A 146 5.81 -5.36 -1.49
CA VAL A 146 6.69 -4.22 -1.84
C VAL A 146 6.90 -4.10 -3.35
N VAL A 147 6.82 -5.23 -4.07
CA VAL A 147 7.13 -5.33 -5.50
C VAL A 147 5.89 -5.19 -6.38
N GLU A 148 4.72 -5.64 -5.92
CA GLU A 148 3.45 -5.51 -6.66
C GLU A 148 3.02 -4.04 -6.89
#